data_AF-A0A352M593-F1
#
_entry.id   AF-A0A352M593-F1
#
_cell.length_a   1.000
_cell.length_b   1.000
_cell.length_c   1.000
_cell.angle_alpha   90.00
_cell.angle_beta   90.00
_cell.angle_gamma   90.00
#
_symmetry.space_group_name_H-M   'P 1'
#
loop_
_entity.id
_entity.type
_entity.pdbx_description
1 polymer ?
#
loop_
_entity_poly.entity_id
_entity_poly.type
_entity_poly.pdbx_seq_one_letter_code
_entity_poly.pdbx_strand_id
1 'polypeptide(L)'
;MIVVIVFIIVSAVMAHKLVINPEAAVKSSREDQLRSYVAQYNMALLRYHLSEKKWPRTLGEISSKPGFLRELTPDPFTKKTDYALAEINGQKYVTSASTELSAAGKPYNTLTVNAARKFIPLAADKTPPLAELMGYKSDLK
;
A
#
# COMPACT_ATOMS: atom_id res chain seq x y z
N MET A 1 -38.08 -34.07 -19.58
CA MET A 1 -37.67 -33.98 -18.15
C MET A 1 -36.16 -33.84 -17.98
N ILE A 2 -35.33 -34.68 -18.62
CA ILE A 2 -33.86 -34.65 -18.53
C ILE A 2 -33.26 -33.29 -18.97
N VAL A 3 -33.72 -32.72 -20.08
CA VAL A 3 -33.20 -31.44 -20.62
C VAL A 3 -33.37 -30.27 -19.62
N VAL A 4 -34.48 -30.24 -18.87
CA VAL A 4 -34.75 -29.20 -17.87
C VAL A 4 -33.81 -29.33 -16.68
N ILE A 5 -33.51 -30.56 -16.25
CA ILE A 5 -32.59 -30.83 -15.15
C ILE A 5 -31.17 -30.39 -15.53
N VAL A 6 -30.72 -30.71 -16.75
CA VAL A 6 -29.39 -30.27 -17.22
C VAL A 6 -29.30 -28.74 -17.26
N PHE A 7 -30.33 -28.05 -17.74
CA PHE A 7 -30.33 -26.59 -17.80
C PHE A 7 -30.27 -25.93 -16.41
N ILE A 8 -30.99 -26.48 -15.43
CA ILE A 8 -30.96 -26.02 -14.04
C ILE A 8 -29.57 -26.23 -13.43
N ILE A 9 -28.95 -27.39 -13.66
CA ILE A 9 -27.60 -27.68 -13.15
C ILE A 9 -26.56 -26.74 -13.78
N VAL A 10 -26.61 -26.54 -15.10
CA VAL A 10 -25.69 -25.62 -15.80
C VAL A 10 -25.87 -24.19 -15.29
N SER A 11 -27.10 -23.74 -15.10
CA SER A 11 -27.41 -22.40 -14.57
C SER A 11 -26.91 -22.22 -13.13
N ALA A 12 -27.06 -23.23 -12.28
CA ALA A 12 -26.56 -23.21 -10.91
C ALA A 12 -25.03 -23.18 -10.83
N VAL A 13 -24.34 -23.91 -11.72
CA VAL A 13 -22.87 -23.91 -11.81
C VAL A 13 -22.35 -22.56 -12.34
N MET A 14 -23.03 -21.95 -13.32
CA MET A 14 -22.70 -20.61 -13.80
C MET A 14 -22.93 -19.53 -12.74
N ALA A 15 -24.00 -19.64 -11.96
CA ALA A 15 -24.27 -18.72 -10.84
C ALA A 15 -23.21 -18.84 -9.73
N HIS A 16 -22.71 -20.05 -9.45
CA HIS A 16 -21.60 -20.26 -8.50
C HIS A 16 -20.28 -19.64 -8.95
N LYS A 17 -20.01 -19.63 -10.26
CA LYS A 17 -18.83 -18.98 -10.84
C LYS A 17 -18.88 -17.45 -10.78
N LEU A 18 -20.08 -16.88 -10.61
CA LEU A 18 -20.33 -15.44 -10.54
C LEU A 18 -20.65 -14.94 -9.12
N VAL A 19 -20.33 -15.72 -8.09
CA VAL A 19 -20.41 -15.23 -6.71
C VAL A 19 -19.33 -14.17 -6.56
N ILE A 20 -19.73 -12.90 -6.71
CA ILE A 20 -18.99 -11.74 -6.25
C ILE A 20 -18.76 -12.00 -4.76
N ASN A 21 -17.58 -12.48 -4.39
CA ASN A 21 -17.25 -12.68 -3.00
C ASN A 21 -17.15 -11.27 -2.36
N PRO A 22 -18.13 -10.84 -1.56
CA PRO A 22 -18.17 -9.48 -1.05
C PRO A 22 -16.96 -9.17 -0.17
N GLU A 23 -16.41 -10.18 0.51
CA GLU A 23 -15.21 -10.04 1.33
C GLU A 23 -13.98 -9.75 0.46
N ALA A 24 -13.85 -10.43 -0.69
CA ALA A 24 -12.77 -10.18 -1.63
C ALA A 24 -12.84 -8.77 -2.24
N ALA A 25 -14.06 -8.30 -2.57
CA ALA A 25 -14.27 -6.94 -3.08
C ALA A 25 -13.93 -5.87 -2.03
N VAL A 26 -14.35 -6.06 -0.79
CA VAL A 26 -14.03 -5.16 0.34
C VAL A 26 -12.52 -5.15 0.59
N LYS A 27 -11.87 -6.31 0.57
CA LYS A 27 -10.42 -6.41 0.74
C LYS A 27 -9.67 -5.67 -0.37
N SER A 28 -10.08 -5.85 -1.64
CA SER A 28 -9.47 -5.13 -2.76
C SER A 28 -9.59 -3.62 -2.61
N SER A 29 -10.76 -3.14 -2.19
CA SER A 29 -10.97 -1.71 -1.93
C SER A 29 -10.07 -1.18 -0.81
N ARG A 30 -9.91 -1.94 0.29
CA ARG A 30 -8.98 -1.60 1.38
C ARG A 30 -7.53 -1.60 0.91
N GLU A 31 -7.13 -2.54 0.05
CA GLU A 31 -5.79 -2.55 -0.56
C GLU A 31 -5.53 -1.30 -1.39
N ASP A 32 -6.48 -0.88 -2.22
CA ASP A 32 -6.31 0.31 -3.07
C ASP A 32 -6.24 1.60 -2.24
N GLN A 33 -6.99 1.68 -1.14
CA GLN A 33 -6.86 2.75 -0.15
C GLN A 33 -5.47 2.72 0.49
N LEU A 34 -5.01 1.56 0.97
CA LEU A 34 -3.71 1.42 1.61
C LEU A 34 -2.58 1.83 0.64
N ARG A 35 -2.65 1.37 -0.61
CA ARG A 35 -1.69 1.77 -1.66
C ARG A 35 -1.65 3.28 -1.84
N SER A 36 -2.82 3.91 -1.88
CA SER A 36 -2.94 5.36 -2.06
C SER A 36 -2.39 6.14 -0.86
N TYR A 37 -2.60 5.68 0.37
CA TYR A 37 -2.10 6.32 1.58
C TYR A 37 -0.59 6.16 1.72
N VAL A 38 -0.07 4.93 1.56
CA VAL A 38 1.37 4.68 1.64
C VAL A 38 2.14 5.45 0.56
N ALA A 39 1.62 5.53 -0.68
CA ALA A 39 2.24 6.34 -1.73
C ALA A 39 2.28 7.84 -1.36
N GLN A 40 1.20 8.38 -0.79
CA GLN A 40 1.17 9.77 -0.33
C GLN A 40 2.17 10.02 0.80
N TYR A 41 2.26 9.10 1.76
CA TYR A 41 3.21 9.22 2.87
C TYR A 41 4.66 9.09 2.41
N ASN A 42 4.96 8.18 1.48
CA ASN A 42 6.28 8.08 0.86
C ASN A 42 6.65 9.38 0.10
N MET A 43 5.70 9.99 -0.59
CA MET A 43 5.92 11.30 -1.24
C MET A 43 6.18 12.41 -0.22
N ALA A 44 5.42 12.44 0.87
CA ALA A 44 5.61 13.42 1.94
C ALA A 44 6.98 13.23 2.64
N LEU A 45 7.37 11.97 2.87
CA LEU A 45 8.65 11.58 3.43
C LEU A 45 9.82 12.03 2.54
N LEU A 46 9.71 11.82 1.22
CA LEU A 46 10.70 12.30 0.26
C LEU A 46 10.79 13.83 0.27
N ARG A 47 9.67 14.55 0.24
CA ARG A 47 9.65 16.03 0.30
C ARG A 47 10.29 16.56 1.58
N TYR A 48 10.00 15.93 2.72
CA TYR A 48 10.62 16.27 3.99
C TYR A 48 12.14 16.09 3.91
N HIS A 49 12.59 14.95 3.39
CA HIS A 49 14.02 14.66 3.25
C HIS A 49 14.73 15.68 2.34
N LEU A 50 14.12 16.04 1.21
CA LEU A 50 14.66 17.04 0.30
C LEU A 50 14.72 18.45 0.92
N SER A 51 13.72 18.84 1.69
CA SER A 51 13.65 20.16 2.34
C SER A 51 14.57 20.28 3.55
N GLU A 52 14.62 19.26 4.39
CA GLU A 52 15.29 19.31 5.70
C GLU A 52 16.67 18.63 5.67
N LYS A 53 17.03 17.99 4.56
CA LYS A 53 18.26 17.19 4.37
C LYS A 53 18.45 16.10 5.43
N LYS A 54 17.38 15.66 6.09
CA LYS A 54 17.35 14.62 7.12
C LYS A 54 16.09 13.79 7.03
N TRP A 55 16.16 12.53 7.46
CA TRP A 55 14.97 11.69 7.59
C TRP A 55 14.21 12.02 8.89
N PRO A 56 12.87 12.07 8.88
CA PRO A 56 12.10 12.22 10.09
C PRO A 56 12.23 10.97 10.97
N ARG A 57 12.11 11.12 12.28
CA ARG A 57 12.14 9.99 13.22
C ARG A 57 10.81 9.26 13.26
N THR A 58 9.72 9.99 13.14
CA THR A 58 8.35 9.46 13.16
C THR A 58 7.51 10.12 12.07
N LEU A 59 6.42 9.46 11.66
CA LEU A 59 5.45 10.07 10.75
C LEU A 59 4.75 11.29 11.38
N GLY A 60 4.67 11.32 12.72
CA GLY A 60 4.18 12.48 13.47
C GLY A 60 4.92 13.77 13.10
N GLU A 61 6.26 13.72 13.01
CA GLU A 61 7.08 14.88 12.63
C GLU A 61 6.73 15.46 11.24
N ILE A 62 6.27 14.61 10.33
CA ILE A 62 5.85 15.02 8.98
C ILE A 62 4.48 15.69 9.05
N SER A 63 3.55 15.12 9.82
CA SER A 63 2.20 15.67 10.00
C SER A 63 2.17 16.98 10.81
N SER A 64 3.13 17.20 11.71
CA SER A 64 3.20 18.44 12.50
C SER A 64 3.70 19.64 11.71
N LYS A 65 4.33 19.42 10.55
CA LYS A 65 4.84 20.51 9.71
C LYS A 65 3.88 20.82 8.56
N PRO A 66 3.49 22.09 8.38
CA PRO A 66 2.63 22.48 7.27
C PRO A 66 3.35 22.21 5.93
N GLY A 67 2.60 21.68 4.95
CA GLY A 67 3.08 21.48 3.58
C GLY A 67 3.58 20.07 3.23
N PHE A 68 3.80 19.19 4.21
CA PHE A 68 4.23 17.80 3.93
C PHE A 68 3.08 16.80 3.99
N LEU A 69 2.38 16.74 5.12
CA LEU A 69 1.23 15.86 5.30
C LEU A 69 0.14 16.59 6.09
N ARG A 70 -1.10 16.55 5.58
CA ARG A 70 -2.24 17.23 6.21
C ARG A 70 -2.66 16.55 7.51
N GLU A 71 -2.82 15.24 7.46
CA GLU A 71 -3.24 14.41 8.59
C GLU A 71 -2.81 12.96 8.37
N LEU A 72 -2.70 12.20 9.47
CA LEU A 72 -2.51 10.76 9.40
C LEU A 72 -3.88 10.10 9.30
N THR A 73 -4.21 9.56 8.13
CA THR A 73 -5.40 8.75 7.93
C THR A 73 -5.22 7.38 8.59
N PRO A 74 -6.27 6.78 9.18
CA PRO A 74 -6.20 5.42 9.70
C PRO A 74 -5.86 4.39 8.62
N ASP A 75 -5.15 3.33 9.01
CA ASP A 75 -4.89 2.18 8.16
C ASP A 75 -6.21 1.44 7.84
N PRO A 76 -6.49 1.14 6.56
CA PRO A 76 -7.71 0.43 6.17
C PRO A 76 -7.89 -0.95 6.81
N PHE A 77 -6.80 -1.60 7.24
CA PHE A 77 -6.78 -2.92 7.86
C PHE A 77 -6.77 -2.83 9.39
N THR A 78 -5.83 -2.09 10.00
CA THR A 78 -5.74 -2.01 11.48
C THR A 78 -6.75 -1.03 12.09
N LYS A 79 -7.31 -0.13 11.28
CA LYS A 79 -8.17 0.99 11.70
C LYS A 79 -7.49 2.00 12.64
N LYS A 80 -6.16 1.98 12.71
CA LYS A 80 -5.35 2.86 13.56
C LYS A 80 -4.35 3.67 12.72
N THR A 81 -3.80 4.74 13.28
CA THR A 81 -2.75 5.55 12.65
C THR A 81 -1.35 5.03 13.00
N ASP A 82 -1.13 3.73 12.81
CA ASP A 82 0.04 2.97 13.29
C ASP A 82 1.06 2.62 12.20
N TYR A 83 1.07 3.36 11.09
CA TYR A 83 2.07 3.20 10.03
C TYR A 83 3.50 3.29 10.57
N ALA A 84 4.36 2.39 10.10
CA ALA A 84 5.75 2.31 10.52
C ALA A 84 6.69 2.94 9.48
N LEU A 85 7.84 3.43 9.95
CA LEU A 85 8.97 3.82 9.12
C LEU A 85 9.98 2.68 9.11
N ALA A 86 10.02 1.92 8.01
CA ALA A 86 11.02 0.91 7.78
C ALA A 86 12.29 1.55 7.21
N GLU A 87 13.46 1.08 7.62
CA GLU A 87 14.75 1.55 7.10
C GLU A 87 15.47 0.44 6.34
N ILE A 88 15.84 0.71 5.10
CA ILE A 88 16.61 -0.20 4.24
C ILE A 88 17.69 0.61 3.52
N ASN A 89 18.94 0.16 3.62
CA ASN A 89 20.10 0.81 3.00
C ASN A 89 20.20 2.32 3.30
N GLY A 90 19.86 2.74 4.53
CA GLY A 90 19.87 4.14 4.96
C GLY A 90 18.75 5.02 4.37
N GLN A 91 17.80 4.42 3.67
CA GLN A 91 16.58 5.05 3.15
C GLN A 91 15.39 4.64 4.03
N LYS A 92 14.43 5.56 4.22
CA LYS A 92 13.19 5.26 4.95
C LYS A 92 12.02 5.08 4.02
N TYR A 93 11.13 4.17 4.39
CA TYR A 93 9.92 3.82 3.66
C TYR A 93 8.76 3.68 4.63
N VAL A 94 7.56 3.99 4.16
CA VAL A 94 6.35 3.81 4.95
C VAL A 94 5.75 2.44 4.68
N THR A 95 5.31 1.78 5.76
CA THR A 95 4.60 0.49 5.72
C THR A 95 3.38 0.52 6.64
N SER A 96 2.43 -0.37 6.36
CA SER A 96 1.35 -0.68 7.30
C SER A 96 1.91 -1.40 8.54
N ALA A 97 1.21 -1.34 9.68
CA ALA A 97 1.46 -2.23 10.81
C ALA A 97 0.76 -3.60 10.66
N SER A 98 -0.15 -3.74 9.68
CA SER A 98 -0.92 -4.96 9.49
C SER A 98 -0.05 -6.13 9.04
N THR A 99 -0.23 -7.27 9.71
CA THR A 99 0.34 -8.57 9.34
C THR A 99 -0.55 -9.34 8.37
N GLU A 100 -1.71 -8.79 7.99
CA GLU A 100 -2.59 -9.39 6.99
C GLU A 100 -1.87 -9.51 5.64
N LEU A 101 -2.23 -10.56 4.91
CA LEU A 101 -1.64 -10.86 3.60
C LEU A 101 -2.33 -10.05 2.50
N SER A 102 -1.53 -9.40 1.66
CA SER A 102 -1.95 -8.85 0.37
C SER A 102 -2.47 -9.94 -0.57
N ALA A 103 -3.13 -9.54 -1.66
CA ALA A 103 -3.51 -10.43 -2.75
C ALA A 103 -2.33 -11.22 -3.35
N ALA A 104 -1.10 -10.70 -3.23
CA ALA A 104 0.13 -11.38 -3.64
C ALA A 104 0.71 -12.33 -2.57
N GLY A 105 -0.01 -12.55 -1.46
CA GLY A 105 0.39 -13.46 -0.38
C GLY A 105 1.49 -12.91 0.54
N LYS A 106 1.76 -11.60 0.50
CA LYS A 106 2.79 -10.96 1.34
C LYS A 106 2.18 -10.08 2.44
N PRO A 107 2.70 -10.11 3.68
CA PRO A 107 2.24 -9.24 4.77
C PRO A 107 2.43 -7.75 4.44
N TYR A 108 1.43 -6.91 4.74
CA TYR A 108 1.52 -5.46 4.42
C TYR A 108 2.64 -4.73 5.15
N ASN A 109 3.02 -5.17 6.36
CA ASN A 109 4.15 -4.63 7.10
C ASN A 109 5.53 -4.92 6.47
N THR A 110 5.59 -5.73 5.41
CA THR A 110 6.80 -5.99 4.61
C THR A 110 6.76 -5.34 3.23
N LEU A 111 5.71 -4.55 2.96
CA LEU A 111 5.46 -3.94 1.67
C LEU A 111 5.47 -2.42 1.80
N THR A 112 6.14 -1.76 0.86
CA THR A 112 5.97 -0.34 0.60
C THR A 112 5.33 -0.13 -0.76
N VAL A 113 5.15 1.12 -1.19
CA VAL A 113 4.43 1.46 -2.42
C VAL A 113 5.20 2.48 -3.24
N ASN A 114 5.23 2.28 -4.56
CA ASN A 114 5.84 3.20 -5.51
C ASN A 114 4.89 4.29 -6.00
N ALA A 115 5.39 5.24 -6.81
CA ALA A 115 4.57 6.30 -7.40
C ALA A 115 3.38 5.77 -8.24
N ALA A 116 3.52 4.59 -8.85
CA ALA A 116 2.47 3.92 -9.60
C ALA A 116 1.46 3.16 -8.72
N ARG A 117 1.50 3.34 -7.40
CA ARG A 117 0.64 2.69 -6.39
C ARG A 117 0.74 1.16 -6.39
N LYS A 118 1.87 0.61 -6.85
CA LYS A 118 2.14 -0.83 -6.79
C LYS A 118 2.89 -1.17 -5.52
N PHE A 119 2.53 -2.28 -4.89
CA PHE A 119 3.27 -2.82 -3.76
C PHE A 119 4.65 -3.29 -4.19
N ILE A 120 5.67 -2.86 -3.45
CA ILE A 120 7.07 -3.22 -3.61
C ILE A 120 7.54 -3.87 -2.32
N PRO A 121 8.11 -5.09 -2.36
CA PRO A 121 8.69 -5.72 -1.19
C PRO A 121 9.84 -4.90 -0.63
N LEU A 122 9.89 -4.80 0.69
CA LEU A 122 11.01 -4.25 1.42
C LEU A 122 12.10 -5.31 1.58
N ALA A 123 13.15 -5.21 0.76
CA ALA A 123 14.33 -6.05 0.84
C ALA A 123 15.54 -5.27 0.28
N ALA A 124 16.70 -5.42 0.93
CA ALA A 124 17.90 -4.66 0.62
C ALA A 124 18.37 -4.76 -0.84
N ASP A 125 18.05 -5.87 -1.51
CA ASP A 125 18.40 -6.18 -2.90
C ASP A 125 17.32 -5.75 -3.92
N LYS A 126 16.09 -5.46 -3.48
CA LYS A 126 14.92 -5.27 -4.36
C LYS A 126 14.25 -3.92 -4.21
N THR A 127 14.51 -3.19 -3.14
CA THR A 127 13.88 -1.89 -2.89
C THR A 127 14.78 -0.77 -3.44
N PRO A 128 14.35 -0.08 -4.51
CA PRO A 128 15.09 1.08 -5.00
C PRO A 128 15.00 2.23 -3.98
N PRO A 129 15.95 3.18 -4.01
CA PRO A 129 15.91 4.37 -3.14
C PRO A 129 14.56 5.09 -3.21
N LEU A 130 14.13 5.72 -2.11
CA LEU A 130 12.81 6.35 -2.03
C LEU A 130 12.58 7.37 -3.16
N ALA A 131 13.60 8.13 -3.55
CA ALA A 131 13.53 9.06 -4.67
C ALA A 131 13.12 8.36 -5.98
N GLU A 132 13.82 7.29 -6.35
CA GLU A 132 13.53 6.51 -7.55
C GLU A 132 12.17 5.79 -7.43
N LEU A 133 11.87 5.23 -6.26
CA LEU A 133 10.59 4.60 -5.94
C LEU A 133 9.41 5.57 -6.19
N MET A 134 9.61 6.85 -5.90
CA MET A 134 8.62 7.90 -6.10
C MET A 134 8.73 8.61 -7.46
N GLY A 135 9.51 8.08 -8.39
CA GLY A 135 9.66 8.63 -9.74
C GLY A 135 10.45 9.94 -9.79
N TYR A 136 11.14 10.30 -8.70
CA TYR A 136 12.02 11.43 -8.64
C TYR A 136 13.39 11.03 -9.16
N LYS A 137 13.71 11.42 -10.39
CA LYS A 137 15.09 11.39 -10.88
C LYS A 137 15.80 12.61 -10.31
N SER A 138 16.81 12.39 -9.47
CA SER A 138 17.72 13.46 -9.10
C SER A 138 18.52 13.83 -10.33
N ASP A 139 18.06 14.81 -11.10
CA ASP A 139 18.92 15.53 -12.04
C ASP A 139 19.90 16.36 -11.21
N LEU A 140 20.94 15.69 -10.70
CA LEU A 140 22.14 16.32 -10.16
C LEU A 140 23.28 15.98 -11.11
N LYS A 141 23.40 16.78 -12.17
CA LYS A 141 24.67 17.15 -12.77
C LYS A 141 25.01 18.56 -12.31
#